data_AF-A0A9D7RD10-F1
#
_entry.id   AF-A0A9D7RD10-F1
#
_cell.length_a   1.000
_cell.length_b   1.000
_cell.length_c   1.000
_cell.angle_alpha   90.00
_cell.angle_beta   90.00
_cell.angle_gamma   90.00
#
_symmetry.space_group_name_H-M   'P 1'
#
loop_
_entity.id
_entity.type
_entity.pdbx_description
1 polymer ?
#
loop_
_entity_poly.entity_id
_entity_poly.type
_entity_poly.pdbx_seq_one_letter_code
_entity_poly.pdbx_strand_id
1 'polypeptide(L)'
;MLRFSRGAKKATRYAMEHTALEQLLAQLPRHVFFRQRWHPQLSNALALRWQGFRLAIKYTYCLDLGKGELEKDFTAALRNNIRNAEKQYRIEKAQSAEDFYALNWQSFATQQLPMPYSEAQFLQLDEQAQQRQARSCYTAIHGTSGVAEAAIYIVYDQQYAYLPLPGGYPRRIAEPWLC
;
A
#
# COMPACT_ATOMS: atom_id res chain seq x y z
N MET A 1 -7.52 11.01 -6.43
CA MET A 1 -6.08 11.33 -6.32
C MET A 1 -5.83 12.62 -7.09
N LEU A 2 -5.19 13.63 -6.48
CA LEU A 2 -4.79 14.84 -7.21
C LEU A 2 -3.78 14.43 -8.28
N ARG A 3 -4.17 14.55 -9.56
CA ARG A 3 -3.31 14.21 -10.69
C ARG A 3 -2.51 15.44 -11.06
N PHE A 4 -1.21 15.40 -10.78
CA PHE A 4 -0.29 16.46 -11.21
C PHE A 4 0.40 16.04 -12.51
N SER A 5 0.48 16.95 -13.48
CA SER A 5 1.26 16.70 -14.69
C SER A 5 2.73 16.52 -14.31
N ARG A 6 3.35 15.44 -14.81
CA ARG A 6 4.79 15.25 -14.67
C ARG A 6 5.48 16.43 -15.37
N GLY A 7 6.27 17.22 -14.65
CA GLY A 7 7.03 18.35 -15.18
C GLY A 7 6.46 19.75 -14.90
N ALA A 8 5.35 19.89 -14.16
CA ALA A 8 4.90 21.22 -13.73
C ALA A 8 5.94 21.93 -12.84
N LYS A 9 6.10 23.25 -13.02
CA LYS A 9 6.96 24.07 -12.14
C LYS A 9 6.48 23.94 -10.69
N LYS A 10 7.41 23.92 -9.73
CA LYS A 10 7.10 23.77 -8.29
C LYS A 10 6.04 24.78 -7.82
N ALA A 11 6.16 26.04 -8.21
CA ALA A 11 5.19 27.09 -7.87
C ALA A 11 3.78 26.77 -8.39
N THR A 12 3.66 26.30 -9.63
CA THR A 12 2.38 25.88 -10.22
C THR A 12 1.78 24.72 -9.43
N ARG A 13 2.59 23.71 -9.07
CA ARG A 13 2.12 22.59 -8.25
C ARG A 13 1.60 23.06 -6.89
N TYR A 14 2.33 23.94 -6.21
CA TYR A 14 1.91 24.46 -4.90
C TYR A 14 0.63 25.28 -4.97
N ALA A 15 0.45 26.09 -6.02
CA ALA A 15 -0.78 26.83 -6.25
C ALA A 15 -1.96 25.86 -6.48
N MET A 16 -1.78 24.83 -7.30
CA MET A 16 -2.81 23.82 -7.54
C MET A 16 -3.15 23.03 -6.27
N GLU A 17 -2.15 22.58 -5.50
CA GLU A 17 -2.36 21.91 -4.21
C GLU A 17 -3.15 22.79 -3.24
N HIS A 18 -2.79 24.08 -3.15
CA HIS A 18 -3.47 25.05 -2.30
C HIS A 18 -4.94 25.21 -2.71
N THR A 19 -5.23 25.52 -3.97
CA THR A 19 -6.60 25.67 -4.47
C THR A 19 -7.42 24.40 -4.28
N ALA A 20 -6.85 23.22 -4.58
CA ALA A 20 -7.55 21.96 -4.42
C ALA A 20 -7.88 21.65 -2.95
N LEU A 21 -6.95 21.94 -2.03
CA LEU A 21 -7.20 21.76 -0.60
C LEU A 21 -8.26 22.74 -0.08
N GLU A 22 -8.23 24.01 -0.48
CA GLU A 22 -9.27 24.97 -0.08
C GLU A 22 -10.65 24.55 -0.57
N GLN A 23 -10.77 24.13 -1.84
CA GLN A 23 -12.02 23.63 -2.40
C GLN A 23 -12.54 22.38 -1.68
N LEU A 24 -11.64 21.48 -1.28
CA LEU A 24 -12.00 20.31 -0.49
C LEU A 24 -12.45 20.69 0.93
N LEU A 25 -11.73 21.59 1.59
CA LEU A 25 -12.06 22.04 2.95
C LEU A 25 -13.38 22.78 3.02
N ALA A 26 -13.71 23.56 1.98
CA ALA A 26 -15.01 24.23 1.87
C ALA A 26 -16.20 23.26 1.77
N GLN A 27 -15.95 22.01 1.31
CA GLN A 27 -16.96 20.97 1.21
C GLN A 27 -17.07 20.12 2.50
N LEU A 28 -16.20 20.33 3.50
CA LEU A 28 -16.30 19.57 4.74
C LEU A 28 -17.53 20.03 5.53
N PRO A 29 -18.42 19.11 5.94
CA PRO A 29 -19.51 19.45 6.84
C PRO A 29 -18.94 19.87 8.20
N ARG A 30 -19.78 20.51 9.01
CA ARG A 30 -19.43 20.78 10.41
C ARG A 30 -19.06 19.46 11.09
N HIS A 31 -17.86 19.40 11.64
CA HIS A 31 -17.30 18.18 12.23
C HIS A 31 -16.68 18.50 13.59
N VAL A 32 -16.77 17.55 14.52
CA VAL A 32 -16.06 17.59 15.80
C VAL A 32 -14.65 16.97 15.66
N PHE A 33 -14.49 16.09 14.68
CA PHE A 33 -13.24 15.38 14.43
C PHE A 33 -13.07 15.11 12.93
N PHE A 34 -11.86 15.37 12.41
CA PHE A 34 -11.45 15.04 11.05
C PHE A 34 -9.99 14.58 11.06
N ARG A 35 -9.75 13.41 10.46
CA ARG A 35 -8.40 12.82 10.33
C ARG A 35 -8.29 12.23 8.93
N GLN A 36 -7.37 12.78 8.13
CA GLN A 36 -7.10 12.32 6.78
C GLN A 36 -5.61 11.99 6.63
N ARG A 37 -5.30 10.87 5.97
CA ARG A 37 -3.94 10.56 5.51
C ARG A 37 -3.81 11.00 4.06
N TRP A 38 -2.66 11.59 3.73
CA TRP A 38 -2.39 12.10 2.39
C TRP A 38 -1.33 11.24 1.71
N HIS A 39 -1.42 11.14 0.39
CA HIS A 39 -0.38 10.50 -0.40
C HIS A 39 0.95 11.26 -0.23
N PRO A 40 2.12 10.58 -0.18
CA PRO A 40 3.42 11.24 0.05
C PRO A 40 3.80 12.32 -0.96
N GLN A 41 3.13 12.36 -2.11
CA GLN A 41 3.32 13.42 -3.10
C GLN A 41 2.78 14.78 -2.68
N LEU A 42 1.84 14.86 -1.72
CA LEU A 42 1.31 16.13 -1.26
C LEU A 42 2.43 16.92 -0.58
N SER A 43 2.80 18.06 -1.17
CA SER A 43 3.98 18.81 -0.75
C SER A 43 3.65 20.16 -0.10
N ASN A 44 2.44 20.68 -0.30
CA ASN A 44 1.94 21.89 0.35
C ASN A 44 0.66 21.59 1.14
N ALA A 45 0.78 21.57 2.47
CA ALA A 45 -0.33 21.38 3.39
C ALA A 45 -0.72 22.67 4.14
N LEU A 46 -0.24 23.85 3.71
CA LEU A 46 -0.46 25.11 4.43
C LEU A 46 -1.95 25.49 4.52
N ALA A 47 -2.75 25.19 3.49
CA ALA A 47 -4.20 25.42 3.52
C ALA A 47 -4.87 24.74 4.72
N LEU A 48 -4.46 23.50 5.03
CA LEU A 48 -4.95 22.77 6.20
C LEU A 48 -4.53 23.47 7.50
N ARG A 49 -3.27 23.91 7.58
CA ARG A 49 -2.76 24.59 8.78
C ARG A 49 -3.50 25.90 9.05
N TRP A 50 -3.79 26.69 8.02
CA TRP A 50 -4.49 27.97 8.14
C TRP A 50 -5.96 27.80 8.57
N GLN A 51 -6.60 26.69 8.21
CA GLN A 51 -7.93 26.33 8.67
C GLN A 51 -7.94 25.66 10.07
N GLY A 52 -6.83 25.75 10.81
CA GLY A 52 -6.74 25.28 12.20
C GLY A 52 -6.46 23.79 12.37
N PHE A 53 -6.26 23.02 11.29
CA PHE A 53 -5.91 21.61 11.39
C PHE A 53 -4.49 21.39 11.94
N ARG A 54 -4.32 20.29 12.65
CA ARG A 54 -3.00 19.81 13.10
C ARG A 54 -2.39 18.93 12.03
N LEU A 55 -1.13 19.19 11.70
CA LEU A 55 -0.37 18.39 10.75
C LEU A 55 0.54 17.42 11.51
N ALA A 56 0.59 16.18 11.05
CA ALA A 56 1.50 15.16 11.53
C ALA A 56 2.22 14.53 10.34
N ILE A 57 3.53 14.31 10.48
CA ILE A 57 4.34 13.67 9.45
C ILE A 57 4.26 12.16 9.66
N LYS A 58 4.04 11.42 8.56
CA LYS A 58 4.15 9.96 8.52
C LYS A 58 5.08 9.57 7.40
N TYR A 59 5.88 8.54 7.63
CA TYR A 59 6.78 7.98 6.64
C TYR A 59 6.18 6.70 6.07
N THR A 60 6.47 6.45 4.80
CA THR A 60 6.20 5.18 4.12
C THR A 60 7.31 4.93 3.12
N TYR A 61 7.61 3.67 2.85
CA TYR A 61 8.60 3.29 1.84
C TYR A 61 7.99 3.41 0.44
N CYS A 62 8.71 4.06 -0.47
CA CYS A 62 8.34 4.15 -1.88
C CYS A 62 9.55 3.70 -2.70
N LEU A 63 9.36 2.63 -3.47
CA LEU A 63 10.39 2.08 -4.34
C LEU A 63 10.18 2.61 -5.76
N ASP A 64 11.23 3.18 -6.34
CA ASP A 64 11.21 3.67 -7.73
C ASP A 64 11.49 2.51 -8.69
N LEU A 65 10.43 2.00 -9.32
CA LEU A 65 10.51 0.88 -10.26
C LEU A 65 10.98 1.31 -11.68
N GLY A 66 11.08 2.62 -11.96
CA GLY A 66 11.34 3.13 -13.31
C GLY A 66 12.80 3.13 -13.75
N LYS A 67 13.75 2.92 -12.83
CA LYS A 67 15.20 3.07 -13.09
C LYS A 67 15.91 1.79 -13.54
N GLY A 68 15.24 0.63 -13.49
CA GLY A 68 15.80 -0.64 -13.96
C GLY A 68 16.96 -1.24 -13.15
N GLU A 69 17.30 -0.67 -12.00
CA GLU A 69 18.49 -1.08 -11.22
C GLU A 69 18.23 -1.29 -9.71
N LEU A 70 16.96 -1.46 -9.31
CA LEU A 70 16.57 -1.51 -7.90
C LEU A 70 17.35 -2.57 -7.08
N GLU A 71 17.70 -3.70 -7.70
CA GLU A 71 18.45 -4.78 -7.04
C GLU A 71 19.88 -4.39 -6.62
N LYS A 72 20.46 -3.35 -7.24
CA LYS A 72 21.79 -2.85 -6.86
C LYS A 72 21.77 -2.25 -5.46
N ASP A 73 20.64 -1.63 -5.09
CA ASP A 73 20.42 -1.00 -3.79
C ASP A 73 20.06 -2.02 -2.69
N PHE A 74 19.83 -3.29 -3.04
CA PHE A 74 19.55 -4.32 -2.06
C PHE A 74 20.81 -4.70 -1.26
N THR A 75 20.61 -5.00 0.02
CA THR A 75 21.69 -5.56 0.84
C THR A 75 22.10 -6.94 0.32
N ALA A 76 23.34 -7.34 0.59
CA ALA A 76 23.80 -8.68 0.22
C ALA A 76 22.94 -9.79 0.85
N ALA A 77 22.51 -9.58 2.11
CA ALA A 77 21.60 -10.49 2.80
C ALA A 77 20.25 -10.64 2.09
N LEU A 78 19.64 -9.52 1.67
CA LEU A 78 18.36 -9.57 0.92
C LEU A 78 18.52 -10.29 -0.41
N ARG A 79 19.57 -9.99 -1.18
CA ARG A 79 19.86 -10.69 -2.45
C ARG A 79 20.04 -12.19 -2.25
N ASN A 80 20.74 -12.61 -1.20
CA ASN A 80 20.91 -14.03 -0.89
C ASN A 80 19.60 -14.70 -0.50
N ASN A 81 18.76 -14.02 0.29
CA ASN A 81 17.44 -14.53 0.66
C ASN A 81 16.55 -14.74 -0.56
N ILE A 82 16.51 -13.78 -1.50
CA ILE A 82 15.76 -13.91 -2.75
C ILE A 82 16.25 -15.13 -3.55
N ARG A 83 17.56 -15.25 -3.80
CA ARG A 83 18.12 -16.40 -4.54
C ARG A 83 17.85 -17.75 -3.90
N ASN A 84 17.82 -17.81 -2.57
CA ASN A 84 17.49 -19.04 -1.85
C ASN A 84 16.00 -19.37 -1.96
N ALA A 85 15.13 -18.36 -1.85
CA ALA A 85 13.69 -18.52 -2.02
C ALA A 85 13.34 -18.98 -3.44
N GLU A 86 13.98 -18.46 -4.48
CA GLU A 86 13.77 -18.87 -5.88
C GLU A 86 14.04 -20.36 -6.14
N LYS A 87 14.90 -21.01 -5.33
CA LYS A 87 15.17 -22.45 -5.44
C LYS A 87 14.08 -23.30 -4.78
N GLN A 88 13.35 -22.72 -3.83
CA GLN A 88 12.39 -23.43 -2.98
C GLN A 88 10.95 -23.16 -3.38
N TYR A 89 10.67 -22.00 -3.97
CA TYR A 89 9.32 -21.53 -4.26
C TYR A 89 9.14 -21.22 -5.73
N ARG A 90 7.94 -21.49 -6.23
CA ARG A 90 7.44 -20.96 -7.50
C ARG A 90 6.37 -19.92 -7.22
N ILE A 91 6.33 -18.87 -8.05
CA ILE A 91 5.34 -17.80 -7.94
C ILE A 91 4.26 -18.02 -8.99
N GLU A 92 3.01 -18.08 -8.54
CA GLU A 92 1.84 -18.22 -9.42
C GLU A 92 0.87 -17.06 -9.18
N LYS A 93 0.03 -16.74 -10.17
CA LYS A 93 -1.11 -15.85 -9.93
C LYS A 93 -2.11 -16.57 -9.03
N ALA A 94 -2.62 -15.89 -8.01
CA ALA A 94 -3.61 -16.48 -7.12
C ALA A 94 -4.87 -16.89 -7.92
N GLN A 95 -5.43 -18.04 -7.57
CA GLN A 95 -6.58 -18.63 -8.25
C GLN A 95 -7.87 -17.87 -7.92
N SER A 96 -8.01 -17.41 -6.67
CA SER A 96 -9.13 -16.61 -6.20
C SER A 96 -8.68 -15.54 -5.18
N ALA A 97 -9.55 -14.56 -4.92
CA ALA A 97 -9.32 -13.54 -3.90
C ALA A 97 -9.50 -14.14 -2.49
N GLU A 98 -10.41 -15.09 -2.36
CA GLU A 98 -10.70 -15.89 -1.18
C GLU A 98 -9.47 -16.65 -0.71
N ASP A 99 -8.72 -17.29 -1.63
CA ASP A 99 -7.47 -17.99 -1.30
C ASP A 99 -6.43 -17.04 -0.70
N PHE A 100 -6.30 -15.83 -1.26
CA PHE A 100 -5.43 -14.81 -0.70
C PHE A 100 -5.90 -14.39 0.70
N TYR A 101 -7.20 -14.14 0.88
CA TYR A 101 -7.73 -13.72 2.17
C TYR A 101 -7.49 -14.79 3.24
N ALA A 102 -7.76 -16.07 2.93
CA ALA A 102 -7.54 -17.18 3.82
C ALA A 102 -6.06 -17.29 4.23
N LEU A 103 -5.14 -17.20 3.26
CA LEU A 103 -3.70 -17.25 3.53
C LEU A 103 -3.21 -16.05 4.35
N ASN A 104 -3.69 -14.85 4.03
CA ASN A 104 -3.36 -13.65 4.77
C ASN A 104 -3.92 -13.71 6.20
N TRP A 105 -5.15 -14.18 6.38
CA TRP A 105 -5.76 -14.38 7.69
C TRP A 105 -4.92 -15.34 8.55
N GLN A 106 -4.45 -16.46 7.97
CA GLN A 106 -3.56 -17.40 8.66
C GLN A 106 -2.28 -16.71 9.16
N SER A 107 -1.67 -15.84 8.35
CA SER A 107 -0.47 -15.06 8.73
C SER A 107 -0.71 -14.17 9.96
N PHE A 108 -1.88 -13.54 10.07
CA PHE A 108 -2.27 -12.77 11.26
C PHE A 108 -2.57 -13.69 12.46
N ALA A 109 -3.28 -14.80 12.23
CA ALA A 109 -3.64 -15.76 13.27
C ALA A 109 -2.41 -16.41 13.92
N THR A 110 -1.38 -16.80 13.14
CA THR A 110 -0.11 -17.32 13.66
C THR A 110 0.62 -16.30 14.54
N GLN A 111 0.42 -15.02 14.28
CA GLN A 111 0.99 -13.92 15.07
C GLN A 111 0.10 -13.50 16.24
N GLN A 112 -1.05 -14.14 16.43
CA GLN A 112 -2.07 -13.75 17.42
C GLN A 112 -2.53 -12.30 17.25
N LEU A 113 -2.49 -11.79 16.02
CA LEU A 113 -2.95 -10.45 15.68
C LEU A 113 -4.39 -10.49 15.17
N PRO A 114 -5.24 -9.53 15.55
CA PRO A 114 -6.58 -9.43 14.99
C PRO A 114 -6.50 -9.01 13.52
N MET A 115 -7.39 -9.58 12.71
CA MET A 115 -7.56 -9.16 11.32
C MET A 115 -8.15 -7.74 11.30
N PRO A 116 -7.53 -6.76 10.62
CA PRO A 116 -7.98 -5.36 10.66
C PRO A 116 -9.21 -5.07 9.76
N TYR A 117 -9.68 -6.06 9.01
CA TYR A 117 -10.83 -5.97 8.11
C TYR A 117 -11.47 -7.35 7.94
N SER A 118 -12.74 -7.38 7.51
CA SER A 118 -13.45 -8.64 7.24
C SER A 118 -13.21 -9.15 5.82
N GLU A 119 -13.50 -10.43 5.61
CA GLU A 119 -13.49 -11.05 4.28
C GLU A 119 -14.39 -10.31 3.30
N ALA A 120 -15.63 -10.00 3.71
CA ALA A 120 -16.57 -9.26 2.89
C ALA A 120 -16.03 -7.89 2.45
N GLN A 121 -15.36 -7.15 3.35
CA GLN A 121 -14.74 -5.87 2.99
C GLN A 121 -13.62 -6.05 1.96
N PHE A 122 -12.82 -7.10 2.10
CA PHE A 122 -11.75 -7.39 1.16
C PHE A 122 -12.28 -7.84 -0.21
N LEU A 123 -13.26 -8.74 -0.25
CA LEU A 123 -13.85 -9.21 -1.51
C LEU A 123 -14.55 -8.08 -2.26
N GLN A 124 -15.21 -7.16 -1.55
CA GLN A 124 -15.76 -5.95 -2.17
C GLN A 124 -14.66 -5.06 -2.77
N LEU A 125 -13.52 -4.91 -2.11
CA LEU A 125 -12.36 -4.19 -2.68
C LEU A 125 -11.82 -4.91 -3.91
N ASP A 126 -11.66 -6.24 -3.85
CA ASP A 126 -11.13 -7.01 -4.96
C ASP A 126 -12.00 -6.92 -6.20
N GLU A 127 -13.32 -7.08 -6.04
CA GLU A 127 -14.27 -6.98 -7.15
C GLU A 127 -14.11 -5.63 -7.88
N GLN A 128 -14.05 -4.54 -7.12
CA GLN A 128 -13.89 -3.20 -7.66
C GLN A 128 -12.53 -3.01 -8.35
N ALA A 129 -11.46 -3.56 -7.79
CA ALA A 129 -10.13 -3.46 -8.37
C ALA A 129 -9.97 -4.34 -9.61
N GLN A 130 -10.59 -5.53 -9.62
CA GLN A 130 -10.63 -6.46 -10.75
C GLN A 130 -11.39 -5.88 -11.93
N GLN A 131 -12.59 -5.29 -11.71
CA GLN A 131 -13.38 -4.61 -12.74
C GLN A 131 -12.58 -3.49 -13.44
N ARG A 132 -11.66 -2.85 -12.70
CA ARG A 132 -10.78 -1.79 -13.22
C ARG A 132 -9.46 -2.31 -13.77
N GLN A 133 -9.24 -3.63 -13.76
CA GLN A 133 -7.96 -4.26 -14.11
C GLN A 133 -6.77 -3.62 -13.37
N ALA A 134 -7.00 -3.26 -12.10
CA ALA A 134 -6.11 -2.43 -11.28
C ALA A 134 -5.54 -3.23 -10.10
N ARG A 135 -5.52 -4.56 -10.21
CA ARG A 135 -4.98 -5.44 -9.17
C ARG A 135 -4.20 -6.62 -9.73
N SER A 136 -3.32 -7.17 -8.91
CA SER A 136 -2.66 -8.45 -9.15
C SER A 136 -2.41 -9.15 -7.84
N CYS A 137 -2.61 -10.46 -7.84
CA CYS A 137 -2.42 -11.28 -6.66
C CYS A 137 -1.48 -12.44 -7.04
N TYR A 138 -0.47 -12.65 -6.22
CA TYR A 138 0.54 -13.68 -6.44
C TYR A 138 0.71 -14.52 -5.18
N THR A 139 0.93 -15.80 -5.37
CA THR A 139 1.12 -16.79 -4.30
C THR A 139 2.46 -17.48 -4.49
N ALA A 140 3.22 -17.62 -3.41
CA ALA A 140 4.43 -18.41 -3.35
C ALA A 140 4.08 -19.84 -2.93
N ILE A 141 4.38 -20.79 -3.80
CA ILE A 141 4.09 -22.20 -3.60
C ILE A 141 5.40 -22.95 -3.41
N HIS A 142 5.51 -23.69 -2.30
CA HIS A 142 6.71 -24.47 -2.01
C HIS A 142 6.85 -25.64 -3.01
N GLY A 143 8.03 -25.78 -3.58
CA GLY A 143 8.30 -26.67 -4.72
C GLY A 143 8.12 -28.16 -4.41
N THR A 144 8.40 -28.59 -3.18
CA THR A 144 8.30 -30.01 -2.79
C THR A 144 6.93 -30.41 -2.25
N SER A 145 6.28 -29.54 -1.47
CA SER A 145 5.00 -29.84 -0.82
C SER A 145 3.81 -29.44 -1.69
N GLY A 146 4.01 -28.50 -2.63
CA GLY A 146 2.95 -27.93 -3.43
C GLY A 146 2.03 -26.98 -2.66
N VAL A 147 2.37 -26.65 -1.40
CA VAL A 147 1.55 -25.82 -0.51
C VAL A 147 1.85 -24.34 -0.74
N ALA A 148 0.79 -23.53 -0.80
CA ALA A 148 0.89 -22.07 -0.77
C ALA A 148 1.25 -21.60 0.64
N GLU A 149 2.33 -20.82 0.78
CA GLU A 149 2.83 -20.39 2.09
C GLU A 149 2.85 -18.87 2.27
N ALA A 150 2.88 -18.11 1.17
CA ALA A 150 2.79 -16.65 1.21
C ALA A 150 2.03 -16.14 0.00
N ALA A 151 1.40 -14.97 0.14
CA ALA A 151 0.76 -14.30 -0.97
C ALA A 151 0.88 -12.78 -0.82
N ILE A 152 0.83 -12.09 -1.96
CA ILE A 152 0.82 -10.64 -2.04
C ILE A 152 -0.36 -10.19 -2.88
N TYR A 153 -1.03 -9.15 -2.41
CA TYR A 153 -2.11 -8.49 -3.13
C TYR A 153 -1.69 -7.05 -3.44
N ILE A 154 -1.61 -6.73 -4.73
CA ILE A 154 -1.14 -5.45 -5.24
C ILE A 154 -2.32 -4.75 -5.87
N VAL A 155 -2.56 -3.50 -5.48
CA VAL A 155 -3.48 -2.57 -6.16
C VAL A 155 -2.64 -1.50 -6.82
N TYR A 156 -2.94 -1.12 -8.06
CA TYR A 156 -2.14 -0.15 -8.79
C TYR A 156 -2.97 0.82 -9.60
N ASP A 157 -2.39 2.00 -9.83
CA ASP A 157 -2.84 2.95 -10.83
C ASP A 157 -1.75 3.13 -11.92
N GLN A 158 -1.87 4.15 -12.75
CA GLN A 158 -0.92 4.41 -13.84
C GLN A 158 0.49 4.81 -13.36
N GLN A 159 0.67 5.14 -12.08
CA GLN A 159 1.92 5.67 -11.53
C GLN A 159 2.43 4.90 -10.31
N TYR A 160 1.55 4.30 -9.51
CA TYR A 160 1.91 3.65 -8.25
C TYR A 160 1.32 2.26 -8.14
N ALA A 161 2.12 1.34 -7.63
CA ALA A 161 1.68 0.06 -7.11
C ALA A 161 1.72 0.11 -5.59
N TYR A 162 0.60 -0.19 -4.96
CA TYR A 162 0.43 -0.23 -3.52
C TYR A 162 0.41 -1.69 -3.09
N LEU A 163 1.15 -1.99 -2.03
CA LEU A 163 1.02 -3.22 -1.28
C LEU A 163 0.21 -2.91 -0.01
N PRO A 164 -1.14 -2.83 -0.11
CA PRO A 164 -1.98 -2.48 1.03
C PRO A 164 -1.89 -3.50 2.16
N LEU A 165 -1.52 -4.73 1.82
CA LEU A 165 -1.56 -5.91 2.69
C LEU A 165 -0.21 -6.64 2.60
N PRO A 166 0.78 -6.28 3.43
CA PRO A 166 1.97 -7.12 3.55
C PRO A 166 1.55 -8.42 4.23
N GLY A 167 1.49 -9.53 3.46
CA GLY A 167 1.13 -10.88 3.91
C GLY A 167 2.08 -11.52 4.93
N GLY A 168 3.00 -10.73 5.49
CA GLY A 168 3.85 -11.11 6.61
C GLY A 168 4.22 -9.85 7.36
N TYR A 169 3.57 -9.62 8.50
CA TYR A 169 4.18 -8.76 9.52
C TYR A 169 5.45 -9.47 10.03
N PRO A 170 6.64 -8.89 9.86
CA PRO A 170 7.79 -9.39 10.60
C PRO A 170 7.50 -9.20 12.09
N ARG A 171 7.71 -10.25 12.89
CA ARG A 171 7.50 -10.37 14.35
C ARG A 171 8.12 -9.27 15.23
N ARG A 172 8.77 -8.26 14.63
CA ARG A 172 9.63 -7.26 15.29
C ARG A 172 9.10 -5.83 15.29
N ILE A 173 7.97 -5.54 14.64
CA ILE A 173 7.40 -4.18 14.63
C ILE A 173 5.93 -4.25 15.05
N ALA A 174 5.69 -4.49 16.33
CA ALA A 174 4.44 -4.11 16.97
C ALA A 174 4.52 -2.58 17.19
N GLU A 175 4.08 -1.79 16.20
CA GLU A 175 3.95 -0.35 16.39
C GLU A 175 2.58 -0.03 17.02
N PRO A 176 2.52 0.56 18.23
CA PRO A 176 1.28 0.82 18.98
C PRO A 176 0.31 1.83 18.34
N TRP A 177 0.64 2.40 17.18
CA TRP A 177 -0.04 3.60 16.63
C TRP A 177 -1.13 3.30 15.60
N LEU A 178 -1.64 2.06 15.58
CA LEU A 178 -2.77 1.66 14.74
C LEU A 178 -4.16 1.89 15.39
N CYS A 179 -4.21 2.60 16.52
CA CYS A 179 -5.43 3.24 17.03
C CYS A 179 -5.58 4.67 16.44
#